data_AF-A0A952RR69-F1
#
_entry.id   AF-A0A952RR69-F1
#
_cell.length_a   1.000
_cell.length_b   1.000
_cell.length_c   1.000
_cell.angle_alpha   90.00
_cell.angle_beta   90.00
_cell.angle_gamma   90.00
#
_symmetry.space_group_name_H-M   'P 1'
#
loop_
_entity.id
_entity.type
_entity.pdbx_description
1 polymer ?
#
loop_
_entity_poly.entity_id
_entity_poly.type
_entity_poly.pdbx_seq_one_letter_code
_entity_poly.pdbx_strand_id
1 'polypeptide(L)' 'MYFTSRRKYANQAPDGGSATSDVYVATRSSLAVKLGDVRIVPELSSTANDAVAWLTPDECRIYVASKPK' A
#
# COMPACT_ATOMS: atom_id res chain seq x y z
N MET A 1 -2.20 -10.43 6.48
CA MET A 1 -1.30 -9.42 5.85
C MET A 1 -2.03 -8.07 5.87
N TYR A 2 -1.38 -6.91 5.92
CA TYR A 2 -2.09 -5.62 5.91
C TYR A 2 -1.65 -4.76 4.74
N PHE A 3 -2.62 -4.34 3.93
CA PHE A 3 -2.44 -3.39 2.84
C PHE A 3 -3.05 -2.05 3.24
N THR A 4 -2.36 -0.96 2.93
CA THR A 4 -2.87 0.39 3.16
C THR A 4 -2.42 1.32 2.04
N SER A 5 -3.27 2.28 1.70
CA SER A 5 -2.91 3.40 0.86
C SER A 5 -2.45 4.56 1.75
N ARG A 6 -1.27 5.10 1.48
CA ARG A 6 -0.72 6.22 2.25
C ARG A 6 -0.65 7.46 1.38
N ARG A 7 -1.39 8.50 1.76
CA ARG A 7 -1.22 9.83 1.14
C ARG A 7 0.15 10.37 1.54
N LYS A 8 0.97 10.78 0.57
CA LYS A 8 2.23 11.46 0.85
C LYS A 8 1.95 12.72 1.67
N TYR A 9 2.36 12.72 2.93
CA TYR A 9 2.88 13.94 3.55
C TYR A 9 4.35 14.02 3.11
N ALA A 10 4.82 15.21 2.73
CA ALA A 10 5.98 15.48 1.87
C ALA A 10 7.35 14.84 2.23
N ASN A 11 7.46 14.00 3.27
CA ASN A 11 8.72 13.48 3.79
C ASN A 11 8.80 11.96 4.07
N GLN A 12 7.84 11.12 3.63
CA GLN A 12 7.86 9.68 3.97
C GLN A 12 7.35 8.73 2.88
N ALA A 13 7.96 8.72 1.70
CA ALA A 13 7.93 7.53 0.84
C ALA A 13 9.20 6.72 1.13
N PRO A 14 9.15 5.70 2.02
CA PRO A 14 10.35 4.98 2.44
C PRO A 14 11.11 4.32 1.28
N ASP A 15 10.41 3.99 0.18
CA ASP A 15 10.96 3.15 -0.89
C ASP A 15 10.77 3.70 -2.32
N GLY A 16 10.67 5.03 -2.48
CA GLY A 16 10.70 5.65 -3.82
C GLY A 16 9.37 5.66 -4.59
N GLY A 17 8.22 5.58 -3.91
CA GLY A 17 6.90 5.72 -4.53
C GLY A 17 6.77 6.97 -5.42
N SER A 18 6.11 6.83 -6.57
CA SER A 18 6.13 7.83 -7.65
C SER A 18 4.90 8.75 -7.65
N ALA A 19 3.85 8.36 -6.93
CA ALA A 19 2.57 9.05 -6.87
C ALA A 19 2.37 9.85 -5.57
N THR A 20 1.21 10.53 -5.44
CA THR A 20 0.82 11.13 -4.14
C THR A 20 0.13 10.12 -3.22
N SER A 21 -0.27 8.97 -3.76
CA SER A 21 -0.74 7.80 -3.02
C SER A 21 -0.26 6.56 -3.77
N ASP A 22 0.50 5.73 -3.08
CA ASP A 22 0.97 4.43 -3.58
C ASP A 22 0.40 3.33 -2.66
N VAL A 23 0.44 2.08 -3.13
CA VAL A 23 0.00 0.91 -2.36
C VAL A 23 1.19 0.33 -1.58
N TYR A 24 1.01 0.16 -0.27
CA TYR A 24 2.05 -0.37 0.61
C TYR A 24 1.57 -1.60 1.39
N VAL A 25 2.54 -2.44 1.78
CA VAL A 25 2.33 -3.63 2.60
C VAL A 25 3.23 -3.61 3.83
N ALA A 26 2.70 -4.09 4.96
CA ALA A 26 3.49 -4.42 6.14
C ALA A 26 3.07 -5.78 6.68
N THR A 27 4.04 -6.56 7.17
CA THR A 27 3.81 -7.90 7.73
C THR A 27 4.26 -7.98 9.18
N ARG A 28 3.68 -8.93 9.90
CA ARG A 28 4.05 -9.32 11.27
C ARG A 28 3.83 -10.82 11.43
N SER A 29 4.63 -11.46 12.27
CA SER A 29 4.56 -12.91 12.49
C SER A 29 3.39 -13.34 13.37
N SER A 30 2.87 -12.45 14.23
CA SER A 30 1.69 -12.71 15.06
C SER A 30 0.97 -11.41 15.43
N LEU A 31 -0.24 -11.52 15.99
CA LEU A 31 -1.01 -10.36 16.44
C LEU A 31 -0.36 -9.61 17.62
N ALA A 32 0.52 -10.28 18.38
CA ALA A 32 1.25 -9.69 19.51
C ALA A 32 2.48 -8.90 19.08
N VAL A 33 2.98 -9.12 17.86
CA VAL A 33 4.15 -8.42 17.32
C VAL A 33 3.70 -7.15 16.60
N LYS A 34 4.51 -6.10 16.69
CA LYS A 34 4.29 -4.86 15.93
C LYS A 34 4.39 -5.14 14.43
N LEU A 35 3.72 -4.32 13.62
CA LEU A 35 3.95 -4.34 12.17
C LEU A 35 5.40 -3.95 11.90
N GLY A 36 6.04 -4.68 10.98
CA GLY A 36 7.38 -4.35 10.49
C GLY A 36 7.36 -3.12 9.59
N ASP A 37 8.50 -2.88 8.94
CA ASP A 37 8.64 -1.76 8.02
C ASP A 37 7.67 -1.87 6.83
N VAL A 38 7.10 -0.73 6.48
CA VAL A 38 6.16 -0.59 5.37
C VAL A 38 6.95 -0.62 4.07
N ARG A 39 6.54 -1.47 3.12
CA ARG A 39 7.17 -1.60 1.80
C ARG A 39 6.21 -1.25 0.67
N ILE A 40 6.67 -0.55 -0.35
CA ILE A 40 5.86 -0.33 -1.56
C ILE A 40 5.55 -1.67 -2.26
N VAL A 41 4.35 -1.77 -2.82
CA VAL A 41 3.92 -2.89 -3.66
C VAL A 41 3.94 -2.39 -5.11
N PRO A 42 5.06 -2.59 -5.85
CA PRO A 42 5.26 -1.95 -7.16
C PRO A 42 4.29 -2.46 -8.22
N GLU A 43 3.86 -3.72 -8.14
CA GLU A 43 2.85 -4.30 -9.04
C GLU A 43 1.44 -3.70 -8.88
N LEU A 44 1.17 -3.04 -7.75
CA LEU A 44 -0.10 -2.36 -7.47
C LEU A 44 0.02 -0.83 -7.45
N SER A 45 1.23 -0.30 -7.66
CA SER A 45 1.52 1.12 -7.63
C SER A 45 1.98 1.59 -9.00
N SER A 46 1.48 2.74 -9.43
CA SER A 46 1.71 3.31 -10.75
C SER A 46 2.12 4.77 -10.65
N THR A 47 2.11 5.48 -11.78
CA THR A 47 2.31 6.94 -11.81
C THR A 47 1.06 7.72 -11.42
N ALA A 48 -0.10 7.05 -11.35
CA ALA A 48 -1.38 7.58 -10.88
C ALA A 48 -1.47 7.50 -9.36
N ASN A 49 -2.46 8.18 -8.77
CA ASN A 49 -2.74 8.04 -7.34
C ASN A 49 -3.54 6.75 -7.11
N ASP A 50 -2.87 5.75 -6.54
CA ASP A 50 -3.40 4.42 -6.32
C ASP A 50 -3.83 4.25 -4.87
N ALA A 51 -5.04 3.71 -4.68
CA ALA A 51 -5.59 3.44 -3.36
C ALA A 51 -6.23 2.05 -3.30
N VAL A 52 -5.93 1.31 -2.23
CA VAL A 52 -6.59 0.04 -1.93
C VAL A 52 -8.08 0.30 -1.72
N ALA A 53 -8.92 -0.34 -2.52
CA ALA A 53 -10.37 -0.22 -2.43
C ALA A 53 -10.98 -1.40 -1.67
N TRP A 54 -10.58 -2.63 -2.02
CA TRP A 54 -11.12 -3.84 -1.39
C TRP A 54 -10.15 -5.01 -1.48
N LEU A 55 -10.20 -5.88 -0.47
CA LEU A 55 -9.51 -7.17 -0.45
C LEU A 55 -10.58 -8.24 -0.22
N THR A 56 -10.57 -9.29 -1.04
CA THR A 56 -11.49 -10.40 -0.86
C THR A 56 -11.23 -11.13 0.48
N PRO A 57 -12.24 -11.74 1.11
CA PRO A 57 -12.04 -12.46 2.38
C PRO A 57 -11.06 -13.64 2.30
N ASP A 58 -10.85 -14.20 1.11
CA ASP A 58 -9.86 -15.25 0.85
C ASP A 58 -8.42 -14.71 0.69
N GLU A 59 -8.24 -13.39 0.82
CA GLU A 59 -6.98 -12.65 0.65
C GLU A 59 -6.29 -12.85 -0.72
N CYS A 60 -6.98 -13.46 -1.71
CA CYS A 60 -6.41 -13.82 -3.01
C CYS A 60 -6.60 -12.75 -4.09
N ARG A 61 -7.50 -11.78 -3.87
CA ARG A 61 -7.78 -10.70 -4.84
C ARG A 61 -7.84 -9.36 -4.14
N ILE A 62 -7.11 -8.40 -4.71
CA ILE A 62 -7.12 -7.02 -4.27
C ILE A 62 -7.61 -6.13 -5.42
N TYR A 63 -8.47 -5.18 -5.10
CA TYR A 63 -8.97 -4.16 -6.01
C TYR A 63 -8.36 -2.83 -5.63
N VAL A 64 -7.80 -2.14 -6.63
CA VAL A 64 -7.15 -0.84 -6.48
C VAL A 64 -7.93 0.18 -7.31
N ALA A 65 -8.19 1.34 -6.72
CA ALA A 65 -8.71 2.50 -7.43
C ALA A 65 -7.55 3.41 -7.84
N SER A 66 -7.45 3.68 -9.13
CA SER A 66 -6.43 4.55 -9.71
C SER A 66 -7.09 5.82 -10.23
N LYS A 67 -6.56 6.97 -9.81
CA LYS A 67 -6.96 8.26 -10.38
C LYS A 67 -5.75 9.02 -10.90
N PRO A 68 -5.88 9.75 -12.02
CA PRO A 68 -4.81 10.64 -12.48
C PRO A 68 -4.34 11.60 -11.38
N LYS A 69 -3.11 12.09 -11.52
CA LYS A 69 -2.56 13.11 -10.64
C LYS A 69 -3.31 14.43 -10.80
#